data_AF-A0A2K3MBF1-F1
#
_entry.id   AF-A0A2K3MBF1-F1
#
_cell.length_a   1.000
_cell.length_b   1.000
_cell.length_c   1.000
_cell.angle_alpha   90.00
_cell.angle_beta   90.00
_cell.angle_gamma   90.00
#
_symmetry.space_group_name_H-M   'P 1'
#
loop_
_entity.id
_entity.type
_entity.pdbx_description
1 polymer ?
#
loop_
_entity_poly.entity_id
_entity_poly.type
_entity_poly.pdbx_seq_one_letter_code
_entity_poly.pdbx_strand_id
1 'polypeptide(L)' 'MQISQDTLVRMNERNFFMNSKMGSELLLMAAGEKTGGYTNANYIWDLMRARNVYPSLAAVEAYYQGLK' A
#
# COMPACT_ATOMS: atom_id res chain seq x y z
N MET A 1 -1.99 7.44 -11.95
CA MET A 1 -0.55 7.13 -11.97
C MET A 1 0.35 8.34 -11.67
N GLN A 2 0.04 9.56 -12.14
CA GLN A 2 0.83 10.74 -11.76
C GLN A 2 0.69 11.09 -10.27
N ILE A 3 -0.56 11.03 -9.77
CA ILE A 3 -0.90 11.35 -8.37
C ILE A 3 -0.21 10.38 -7.38
N SER A 4 -0.07 9.11 -7.74
CA SER A 4 0.59 8.12 -6.89
C SER A 4 2.09 8.38 -6.76
N GLN A 5 2.77 8.76 -7.85
CA GLN A 5 4.19 9.15 -7.79
C GLN A 5 4.42 10.40 -6.94
N ASP A 6 3.66 11.48 -7.15
CA ASP A 6 3.83 12.72 -6.38
C ASP A 6 3.55 12.51 -4.89
N THR A 7 2.61 11.62 -4.56
CA THR A 7 2.29 11.28 -3.17
C THR A 7 3.37 10.39 -2.55
N LEU A 8 3.99 9.48 -3.32
CA LEU A 8 5.13 8.69 -2.86
C LEU A 8 6.33 9.60 -2.55
N VAL A 9 6.60 10.58 -3.42
CA VAL A 9 7.66 11.58 -3.21
C VAL A 9 7.39 12.38 -1.92
N ARG A 10 6.19 12.93 -1.74
CA ARG A 10 5.82 13.70 -0.55
C ARG A 10 5.80 12.90 0.75
N MET A 11 5.56 11.60 0.68
CA MET A 11 5.54 10.73 1.87
C MET A 11 6.94 10.21 2.22
N ASN A 12 7.83 10.10 1.24
CA ASN A 12 9.26 9.94 1.48
C ASN A 12 9.86 11.16 2.18
N GLU A 13 9.44 12.37 1.78
CA GLU A 13 9.87 13.64 2.41
C GLU A 13 9.49 13.76 3.89
N ARG A 14 8.46 13.04 4.36
CA ARG A 14 7.93 13.17 5.73
C ARG A 14 8.45 12.13 6.73
N ASN A 15 9.41 11.26 6.37
CA ASN A 15 9.99 10.25 7.29
C ASN A 15 8.96 9.42 8.07
N PHE A 16 7.78 9.16 7.48
CA PHE A 16 6.75 8.37 8.16
C PHE A 16 7.32 6.97 8.44
N PHE A 17 7.39 6.47 9.68
CA PHE A 17 7.95 5.13 9.91
C PHE A 17 6.90 4.06 9.58
N MET A 18 7.10 3.26 8.53
CA MET A 18 6.21 2.13 8.22
C MET A 18 6.95 0.81 8.48
N ASN A 19 6.43 0.00 9.38
CA ASN A 19 6.89 -1.37 9.61
C ASN A 19 6.01 -2.38 8.85
N SER A 20 6.48 -3.62 8.70
CA SER A 20 5.79 -4.64 7.87
C SER A 20 4.38 -4.96 8.37
N LYS A 21 4.18 -5.01 9.69
CA LYS A 21 2.87 -5.27 10.29
C LYS A 21 1.85 -4.20 9.90
N MET A 22 2.20 -2.93 10.16
CA MET A 22 1.32 -1.80 9.89
C MET A 22 1.03 -1.67 8.38
N GLY A 23 2.06 -1.82 7.53
CA GLY A 23 1.85 -1.81 6.07
C GLY A 23 0.94 -2.93 5.58
N SER A 24 1.07 -4.13 6.17
CA SER A 24 0.23 -5.28 5.82
C SER A 24 -1.23 -5.09 6.23
N GLU A 25 -1.48 -4.57 7.44
CA GLU A 25 -2.84 -4.27 7.92
C GLU A 25 -3.52 -3.19 7.06
N LEU A 26 -2.78 -2.12 6.72
CA LEU A 26 -3.26 -1.07 5.84
C LEU A 26 -3.58 -1.60 4.43
N LEU A 27 -2.69 -2.43 3.88
CA LEU A 27 -2.88 -3.04 2.56
C LEU A 27 -4.10 -3.96 2.55
N LEU A 28 -4.29 -4.76 3.61
CA LEU A 28 -5.43 -5.66 3.77
C LEU A 28 -6.76 -4.89 3.85
N MET A 29 -6.80 -3.80 4.63
CA MET A 29 -7.99 -2.95 4.74
C MET A 29 -8.31 -2.26 3.41
N ALA A 30 -7.32 -1.66 2.76
CA ALA A 30 -7.50 -0.97 1.48
C ALA A 30 -7.92 -1.91 0.35
N ALA A 31 -7.40 -3.15 0.33
CA ALA A 31 -7.80 -4.16 -0.63
C ALA A 31 -9.25 -4.67 -0.43
N GLY A 32 -9.79 -4.54 0.78
CA GLY A 32 -11.18 -4.91 1.10
C GLY A 32 -12.22 -3.82 0.79
N GLU A 33 -11.80 -2.61 0.45
CA GLU A 33 -12.71 -1.49 0.17
C GLU A 33 -13.29 -1.58 -1.27
N LYS A 34 -14.62 -1.66 -1.37
CA LYS A 34 -15.34 -1.78 -2.65
C LYS A 34 -15.33 -0.51 -3.52
N THR A 35 -14.94 0.64 -2.96
CA THR A 35 -14.98 1.94 -3.64
C THR A 35 -13.67 2.69 -3.45
N GLY A 36 -12.81 2.72 -4.47
CA GLY A 36 -11.54 3.47 -4.44
C GLY A 36 -10.40 2.79 -3.66
N GLY A 37 -10.67 1.67 -2.98
CA GLY A 37 -9.71 0.89 -2.20
C GLY A 37 -8.47 0.49 -2.99
N TYR A 38 -8.63 0.20 -4.28
CA TYR A 38 -7.52 -0.17 -5.15
C TYR A 38 -6.47 0.95 -5.35
N THR A 39 -6.90 2.22 -5.40
CA THR A 39 -5.94 3.35 -5.49
C THR A 39 -5.10 3.43 -4.23
N ASN A 40 -5.73 3.23 -3.06
CA ASN A 40 -5.05 3.22 -1.77
C ASN A 40 -4.16 1.98 -1.60
N ALA A 41 -4.62 0.81 -2.06
CA ALA A 41 -3.89 -0.43 -1.96
C ALA A 41 -2.61 -0.41 -2.83
N ASN A 42 -2.70 0.10 -4.06
CA ASN A 42 -1.51 0.32 -4.92
C ASN A 42 -0.52 1.28 -4.26
N TYR A 43 -1.05 2.35 -3.67
CA TYR A 43 -0.23 3.35 -3.02
C TYR A 43 0.54 2.76 -1.82
N ILE A 44 -0.13 1.96 -0.99
CA ILE A 44 0.49 1.26 0.14
C ILE A 44 1.52 0.25 -0.36
N TRP A 45 1.19 -0.53 -1.39
CA TRP A 45 2.10 -1.50 -2.01
C TRP A 45 3.41 -0.85 -2.49
N ASP A 46 3.29 0.24 -3.25
CA ASP A 46 4.45 0.98 -3.77
C ASP A 46 5.30 1.56 -2.64
N LEU A 47 4.67 2.04 -1.57
CA LEU A 47 5.39 2.59 -0.42
C LEU A 47 6.11 1.51 0.40
N MET A 48 5.51 0.35 0.58
CA MET A 48 6.16 -0.80 1.21
C MET A 48 7.36 -1.25 0.38
N ARG A 49 7.20 -1.33 -0.95
CA ARG A 49 8.29 -1.68 -1.88
C ARG A 49 9.43 -0.66 -1.84
N ALA A 50 9.12 0.64 -1.86
CA ALA A 50 10.13 1.71 -1.81
C ALA A 50 10.99 1.67 -0.54
N ARG A 51 10.46 1.09 0.54
CA ARG A 51 11.14 0.97 1.84
C ARG A 51 11.70 -0.42 2.11
N ASN A 52 11.67 -1.30 1.11
CA ASN A 52 12.13 -2.67 1.22
C ASN A 52 11.41 -3.45 2.36
N VAL A 53 10.13 -3.11 2.58
CA VAL A 53 9.25 -3.74 3.56
C VAL A 53 8.33 -4.71 2.85
N TYR A 54 8.36 -5.97 3.26
CA TYR A 54 7.54 -7.01 2.65
C TYR A 54 6.19 -7.12 3.38
N PRO A 55 5.05 -7.08 2.64
CA PRO A 55 3.74 -7.34 3.22
C PRO A 55 3.60 -8.81 3.65
N SER A 56 2.66 -9.07 4.56
CA SER A 56 2.25 -10.43 4.91
C SER A 56 1.52 -11.09 3.74
N LEU A 57 1.57 -12.43 3.70
CA LEU A 57 0.93 -13.21 2.64
C LEU A 57 -0.56 -12.88 2.48
N ALA A 58 -1.30 -12.76 3.59
CA ALA A 58 -2.73 -12.42 3.58
C ALA A 58 -3.01 -11.06 2.93
N ALA A 59 -2.13 -10.07 3.14
CA ALA A 59 -2.28 -8.75 2.54
C ALA A 59 -1.99 -8.77 1.03
N VAL A 60 -1.01 -9.58 0.60
CA VAL A 60 -0.71 -9.81 -0.83
C VAL A 60 -1.88 -10.50 -1.52
N GLU A 61 -2.46 -11.53 -0.90
CA GLU A 61 -3.61 -12.25 -1.45
C GLU A 61 -4.83 -11.34 -1.58
N ALA A 62 -5.16 -10.57 -0.55
CA ALA A 62 -6.27 -9.63 -0.60
C ALA A 62 -6.06 -8.57 -1.69
N TYR A 63 -4.84 -8.02 -1.79
CA TYR A 63 -4.48 -7.08 -2.85
C TYR A 63 -4.66 -7.70 -4.25
N TYR A 64 -4.22 -8.95 -4.43
CA TYR A 64 -4.39 -9.68 -5.70
C TYR A 64 -5.85 -10.01 -6.02
N GLN A 65 -6.69 -10.29 -5.01
CA GLN A 65 -8.11 -10.50 -5.25
C GLN A 65 -8.83 -9.19 -5.58
N GLY A 66 -8.44 -8.06 -4.97
CA GLY A 66 -8.98 -6.73 -5.30
C GLY A 66 -8.52 -6.19 -6.66
N LEU A 67 -7.53 -6.84 -7.29
CA LEU A 67 -7.01 -6.57 -8.64
C LEU A 67 -7.82 -7.24 -9.77
N LYS A 68 -8.62 -8.26 -9.44
CA LYS A 68 -9.46 -9.01 -10.39
C LYS A 68 -10.84 -8.40 -10.50
#